data_AF-A0A0D8Y783-F1
#
_entry.id   AF-A0A0D8Y783-F1
#
_cell.length_a   1.000
_cell.length_b   1.000
_cell.length_c   1.000
_cell.angle_alpha   90.00
_cell.angle_beta   90.00
_cell.angle_gamma   90.00
#
_symmetry.space_group_name_H-M   'P 1'
#
loop_
_entity.id
_entity.type
_entity.pdbx_description
1 polymer ?
#
loop_
_entity_poly.entity_id
_entity_poly.type
_entity_poly.pdbx_seq_one_letter_code
_entity_poly.pdbx_strand_id
1 'polypeptide(L)'
;MVHKNLYIIQVLSCNEFANVLYLDSGGTELVLPHSLYKIHPSHCSYPAMCMQMCMFGVAPSAGKGQLEWNDEAKALWKKLLREDLPIVVSVLKRLNYADDNRVLSATEPPWCRPGVMFIQFMKVFGDSVSILEKFCSPSKCPRNGVFCDDVPRSWIYNK
;
A
#
# COMPACT_ATOMS: atom_id res chain seq x y z
N MET A 1 -6.42 -28.10 -18.52
CA MET A 1 -5.10 -27.91 -17.89
C MET A 1 -5.27 -26.83 -16.83
N VAL A 2 -5.19 -27.17 -15.54
CA VAL A 2 -5.31 -26.18 -14.45
C VAL A 2 -3.92 -25.63 -14.19
N HIS A 3 -3.68 -24.35 -14.49
CA HIS A 3 -2.43 -23.69 -14.17
C HIS A 3 -2.38 -23.49 -12.64
N LYS A 4 -1.37 -24.07 -11.97
CA LYS A 4 -1.10 -23.80 -10.55
C LYS A 4 0.14 -22.92 -10.47
N ASN A 5 -0.06 -21.67 -10.08
CA ASN A 5 1.04 -20.75 -9.78
C ASN A 5 1.49 -20.97 -8.32
N LEU A 6 2.79 -20.95 -8.09
CA LEU A 6 3.36 -20.85 -6.75
C LEU A 6 3.74 -19.40 -6.48
N TYR A 7 3.47 -18.93 -5.27
CA TYR A 7 3.75 -17.57 -4.84
C TYR A 7 4.65 -17.59 -3.62
N ILE A 8 5.53 -16.59 -3.50
CA ILE A 8 6.31 -16.36 -2.28
C ILE A 8 5.41 -15.61 -1.30
N ILE A 9 5.28 -16.16 -0.10
CA ILE A 9 4.38 -15.67 0.94
C ILE A 9 5.10 -15.51 2.28
N GLN A 10 4.57 -14.63 3.12
CA GLN A 10 4.85 -14.59 4.54
C GLN A 10 3.63 -15.11 5.30
N VAL A 11 3.84 -16.06 6.21
CA VAL A 11 2.78 -16.52 7.13
C VAL A 11 2.65 -15.48 8.25
N LEU A 12 1.47 -14.87 8.36
CA LEU A 12 1.15 -13.86 9.37
C LEU A 12 0.60 -14.51 10.66
N SER A 13 -0.24 -15.52 10.49
CA SER A 13 -0.74 -16.37 11.57
C SER A 13 -1.13 -17.74 11.00
N CYS A 14 -1.12 -18.78 11.82
CA CYS A 14 -1.51 -20.12 11.41
C CYS A 14 -2.25 -20.82 12.54
N ASN A 15 -3.56 -20.94 12.38
CA ASN A 15 -4.44 -21.68 13.28
C ASN A 15 -5.01 -22.87 12.51
N GLU A 16 -6.34 -22.96 12.36
CA GLU A 16 -7.00 -23.90 11.43
C GLU A 16 -6.67 -23.58 9.96
N PHE A 17 -6.62 -22.28 9.65
CA PHE A 17 -6.16 -21.74 8.36
C PHE A 17 -4.91 -20.90 8.56
N ALA A 18 -4.10 -20.77 7.51
CA ALA A 18 -2.97 -19.86 7.48
C ALA A 18 -3.39 -18.54 6.85
N ASN A 19 -3.20 -17.43 7.56
CA ASN A 19 -3.29 -16.09 7.00
C ASN A 19 -1.94 -15.72 6.39
N VAL A 20 -1.90 -15.48 5.08
CA VAL A 20 -0.68 -15.25 4.33
C VAL A 20 -0.67 -13.88 3.68
N LEU A 21 0.51 -13.27 3.56
CA LEU A 21 0.78 -12.08 2.75
C LEU A 21 1.57 -12.51 1.51
N TYR A 22 1.09 -12.15 0.32
CA TYR A 22 1.84 -12.38 -0.91
C TYR A 22 2.93 -11.31 -1.07
N LEU A 23 4.20 -11.71 -1.09
CA LEU A 23 5.33 -10.77 -1.03
C LEU A 23 5.55 -10.00 -2.33
N ASP A 24 5.11 -10.54 -3.46
CA ASP A 24 5.38 -9.96 -4.78
C ASP A 24 4.21 -9.17 -5.35
N SER A 25 2.97 -9.55 -5.02
CA SER A 25 1.76 -8.85 -5.44
C SER A 25 1.15 -7.99 -4.33
N GLY A 26 1.49 -8.24 -3.08
CA GLY A 26 0.75 -7.73 -1.93
C GLY A 26 -0.59 -8.46 -1.77
N GLY A 27 -1.37 -8.01 -0.78
CA GLY A 27 -2.65 -8.62 -0.43
C GLY A 27 -2.51 -9.83 0.50
N THR A 28 -3.59 -10.15 1.18
CA THR A 28 -3.64 -11.25 2.15
C THR A 28 -4.76 -12.23 1.82
N GLU A 29 -4.55 -13.50 2.12
CA GLU A 29 -5.54 -14.55 1.89
C GLU A 29 -5.49 -15.60 3.02
N LEU A 30 -6.63 -16.25 3.26
CA LEU A 30 -6.70 -17.44 4.11
C LEU A 30 -6.53 -18.68 3.24
N VAL A 31 -5.51 -19.48 3.53
CA VAL A 31 -5.21 -20.72 2.80
C VAL A 31 -5.15 -21.91 3.75
N LEU A 32 -5.28 -23.11 3.19
CA LEU A 32 -5.09 -24.34 3.96
C LEU A 32 -3.60 -24.50 4.31
N PRO A 33 -3.23 -24.85 5.56
CA PRO A 33 -1.82 -25.06 5.90
C PRO A 33 -1.15 -26.12 5.02
N HIS A 34 -1.91 -27.13 4.58
CA HIS A 34 -1.45 -28.20 3.70
C HIS A 34 -1.11 -27.73 2.26
N SER A 35 -1.51 -26.53 1.84
CA SER A 35 -1.09 -25.96 0.56
C SER A 35 0.22 -25.17 0.65
N LEU A 36 0.82 -25.05 1.84
CA LEU A 36 2.08 -24.35 2.06
C LEU A 36 3.27 -25.30 1.91
N TYR A 37 4.31 -24.80 1.25
CA TYR A 37 5.59 -25.50 1.09
C TYR A 37 6.72 -24.65 1.65
N LYS A 38 7.74 -25.29 2.23
CA LYS A 38 8.94 -24.60 2.67
C LYS A 38 9.68 -24.04 1.46
N ILE A 39 9.91 -22.73 1.45
CA ILE A 39 10.70 -22.08 0.40
C ILE A 39 12.15 -22.58 0.41
N HIS A 40 12.69 -22.90 -0.77
CA HIS A 40 14.10 -23.22 -0.92
C HIS A 40 14.95 -21.93 -0.83
N PRO A 41 16.11 -21.92 -0.14
CA PRO A 41 16.90 -20.69 0.08
C PRO A 41 17.30 -19.94 -1.19
N SER A 42 17.45 -20.63 -2.32
CA SER A 42 17.75 -19.98 -3.62
C SER A 42 16.65 -19.04 -4.11
N HIS A 43 15.42 -19.18 -3.62
CA HIS A 43 14.31 -18.28 -3.95
C HIS A 43 14.21 -17.09 -3.01
N CYS A 44 15.03 -17.04 -1.96
CA CYS A 44 15.09 -15.93 -1.01
C CYS A 44 16.17 -14.89 -1.36
N SER A 45 16.86 -15.03 -2.50
CA SER A 45 17.91 -14.10 -2.92
C SER A 45 17.36 -12.77 -3.44
N TYR A 46 16.11 -12.76 -3.91
CA TYR A 46 15.45 -11.56 -4.41
C TYR A 46 14.61 -10.93 -3.29
N PRO A 47 14.65 -9.59 -3.13
CA PRO A 47 13.78 -8.91 -2.20
C PRO A 47 12.32 -9.05 -2.63
N ALA A 48 11.40 -8.96 -1.67
CA ALA A 48 9.96 -8.86 -1.94
C ALA A 48 9.69 -7.72 -2.96
N MET A 49 8.93 -8.02 -4.01
CA MET A 49 8.71 -7.06 -5.08
C MET A 49 7.57 -6.06 -4.79
N CYS A 50 6.64 -6.42 -3.90
CA CYS A 50 5.55 -5.52 -3.54
C CYS A 50 6.02 -4.44 -2.54
N MET A 51 5.90 -3.18 -2.94
CA MET A 51 6.20 -2.04 -2.07
C MET A 51 4.92 -1.45 -1.49
N GLN A 52 4.90 -1.26 -0.17
CA GLN A 52 3.82 -0.52 0.49
C GLN A 52 4.02 0.98 0.31
N MET A 53 2.99 1.67 -0.16
CA MET A 53 3.06 3.10 -0.47
C MET A 53 1.91 3.87 0.17
N CYS A 54 2.18 5.12 0.56
CA CYS A 54 1.16 6.07 0.99
C CYS A 54 1.39 7.40 0.28
N MET A 55 0.31 8.03 -0.19
CA MET A 55 0.37 9.38 -0.73
C MET A 55 0.59 10.38 0.41
N PHE A 56 1.55 11.27 0.20
CA PHE A 56 1.86 12.31 1.18
C PHE A 56 0.81 13.44 1.15
N GLY A 57 0.32 13.85 2.32
CA GLY A 57 -0.51 15.04 2.52
C GLY A 57 -2.00 14.87 2.20
N VAL A 58 -2.50 13.63 2.11
CA VAL A 58 -3.86 13.31 1.64
C VAL A 58 -4.53 12.36 2.60
N ALA A 59 -5.75 12.69 3.03
CA ALA A 59 -6.53 11.91 3.98
C ALA A 59 -7.99 11.75 3.53
N PRO A 60 -8.72 10.76 4.09
CA PRO A 60 -10.16 10.64 3.91
C PRO A 60 -10.89 11.94 4.28
N SER A 61 -11.96 12.27 3.57
CA SER A 61 -12.71 13.51 3.78
C SER A 61 -13.64 13.53 4.98
N ALA A 62 -13.85 12.38 5.60
CA ALA A 62 -14.85 12.23 6.63
C ALA A 62 -14.29 12.64 8.00
N GLY A 63 -14.12 13.94 8.21
CA GLY A 63 -13.80 14.54 9.51
C GLY A 63 -12.41 14.23 10.08
N LYS A 64 -11.99 15.00 11.08
CA LYS A 64 -10.70 14.80 11.76
C LYS A 64 -10.70 13.43 12.46
N GLY A 65 -9.72 12.59 12.15
CA GLY A 65 -9.46 11.32 12.84
C GLY A 65 -10.06 10.07 12.19
N GLN A 66 -10.82 10.17 11.09
CA GLN A 66 -11.15 8.96 10.31
C GLN A 66 -10.00 8.56 9.40
N LEU A 67 -9.63 7.28 9.48
CA LEU A 67 -8.57 6.66 8.68
C LEU A 67 -9.12 5.89 7.47
N GLU A 68 -10.44 5.66 7.43
CA GLU A 68 -11.08 4.84 6.40
C GLU A 68 -11.58 5.68 5.23
N TRP A 69 -11.17 5.25 4.03
CA TRP A 69 -11.72 5.75 2.78
C TRP A 69 -13.08 5.11 2.50
N ASN A 70 -14.03 5.89 1.99
CA ASN A 70 -15.29 5.34 1.50
C ASN A 70 -15.07 4.46 0.25
N ASP A 71 -16.03 3.61 -0.07
CA ASP A 71 -15.90 2.63 -1.16
C ASP A 71 -15.78 3.28 -2.53
N GLU A 72 -16.43 4.42 -2.76
CA GLU A 72 -16.33 5.20 -4.00
C GLU A 72 -14.89 5.70 -4.23
N ALA A 73 -14.25 6.22 -3.19
CA ALA A 73 -12.86 6.65 -3.22
C ALA A 73 -11.91 5.47 -3.44
N LYS A 74 -12.13 4.35 -2.74
CA LYS A 74 -11.36 3.10 -2.95
C LYS A 74 -11.47 2.61 -4.40
N ALA A 75 -12.67 2.62 -4.98
CA ALA A 75 -12.93 2.21 -6.35
C ALA A 75 -12.28 3.16 -7.37
N LEU A 76 -12.40 4.48 -7.17
CA LEU A 76 -11.76 5.47 -8.05
C LEU A 76 -10.24 5.34 -7.99
N TRP A 77 -9.66 5.22 -6.80
CA TRP A 77 -8.21 5.07 -6.63
C TRP A 77 -7.68 3.86 -7.39
N LYS A 78 -8.34 2.69 -7.25
CA LYS A 78 -8.02 1.47 -8.03
C LYS A 78 -8.09 1.71 -9.53
N LYS A 79 -9.11 2.43 -10.02
CA LYS A 79 -9.26 2.74 -11.45
C LYS A 79 -8.14 3.65 -11.98
N LEU A 80 -7.63 4.56 -11.16
CA LEU A 80 -6.55 5.47 -11.54
C LEU A 80 -5.18 4.77 -11.52
N LEU A 81 -4.99 3.78 -10.65
CA LEU A 81 -3.82 2.90 -10.63
C LEU A 81 -3.92 1.86 -11.75
N ARG A 82 -3.59 2.27 -12.97
CA ARG A 82 -3.54 1.38 -14.13
C ARG A 82 -2.48 0.29 -13.95
N GLU A 83 -2.90 -0.96 -14.11
CA GLU A 83 -2.00 -2.13 -14.10
C GLU A 83 -1.37 -2.39 -15.48
N ASP A 84 -1.92 -1.78 -16.53
CA ASP A 84 -1.53 -2.01 -17.93
C ASP A 84 -0.51 -0.99 -18.45
N LEU A 85 -0.19 0.06 -17.68
CA LEU A 85 0.81 1.05 -18.03
C LEU A 85 1.77 1.34 -16.87
N PRO A 86 3.05 1.65 -17.16
CA PRO A 86 4.00 2.07 -16.14
C PRO A 86 3.51 3.31 -15.38
N ILE A 87 3.76 3.33 -14.07
CA ILE A 87 3.49 4.49 -13.20
C ILE A 87 4.84 5.10 -12.78
N VAL A 88 4.99 6.40 -13.00
CA VAL A 88 6.10 7.19 -12.49
C VAL A 88 5.76 7.65 -11.08
N VAL A 89 6.66 7.40 -10.14
CA VAL A 89 6.52 7.81 -8.73
C VAL A 89 7.71 8.67 -8.31
N SER A 90 7.43 9.70 -7.51
CA SER A 90 8.45 10.45 -6.77
C SER A 90 8.35 10.09 -5.30
N VAL A 91 9.37 9.39 -4.81
CA VAL A 91 9.48 9.01 -3.40
C VAL A 91 10.01 10.20 -2.60
N LEU A 92 9.30 10.57 -1.53
CA LEU A 92 9.76 11.55 -0.56
C LEU A 92 10.73 10.92 0.44
N LYS A 93 10.32 9.81 1.07
CA LYS A 93 11.16 9.02 1.98
C LYS A 93 10.54 7.65 2.27
N ARG A 94 11.38 6.74 2.77
CA ARG A 94 10.97 5.50 3.43
C ARG A 94 10.70 5.74 4.91
N LEU A 95 9.60 5.22 5.43
CA LEU A 95 9.21 5.36 6.84
C LEU A 95 9.59 4.14 7.67
N ASN A 96 9.71 4.39 8.98
CA ASN A 96 9.79 3.35 10.02
C ASN A 96 10.88 2.30 9.76
N TYR A 97 11.97 2.68 9.09
CA TYR A 97 13.05 1.78 8.66
C TYR A 97 13.88 1.23 9.84
N ALA A 98 13.71 1.79 11.04
CA ALA A 98 14.43 1.35 12.24
C ALA A 98 13.98 -0.05 12.70
N ASP A 99 12.78 -0.49 12.33
CA ASP A 99 12.24 -1.81 12.71
C ASP A 99 11.30 -2.36 11.61
N ASP A 100 11.89 -2.93 10.56
CA ASP A 100 11.18 -3.56 9.43
C ASP A 100 10.36 -4.79 9.84
N ASN A 101 10.63 -5.38 11.01
CA ASN A 101 9.96 -6.60 11.49
C ASN A 101 8.76 -6.32 12.39
N ARG A 102 8.49 -5.05 12.71
CA ARG A 102 7.39 -4.68 13.61
C ARG A 102 6.03 -5.08 13.05
N VAL A 103 5.33 -5.95 13.76
CA VAL A 103 3.94 -6.30 13.46
C VAL A 103 3.01 -5.29 14.15
N LEU A 104 2.17 -4.60 13.38
CA LEU A 104 1.18 -3.66 13.88
C LEU A 104 -0.24 -4.21 13.77
N SER A 105 -1.12 -3.78 14.67
CA SER A 105 -2.56 -4.02 14.57
C SER A 105 -3.12 -3.49 13.25
N ALA A 106 -4.18 -4.11 12.74
CA ALA A 106 -4.89 -3.62 11.55
C ALA A 106 -5.48 -2.21 11.75
N THR A 107 -5.74 -1.82 13.02
CA THR A 107 -6.29 -0.51 13.39
C THR A 107 -5.25 0.62 13.35
N GLU A 108 -3.96 0.29 13.29
CA GLU A 108 -2.91 1.30 13.20
C GLU A 108 -2.93 1.99 11.83
N PRO A 109 -2.66 3.31 11.77
CA PRO A 109 -2.61 4.02 10.51
C PRO A 109 -1.63 3.38 9.52
N PRO A 110 -1.96 3.32 8.23
CA PRO A 110 -1.10 2.68 7.23
C PRO A 110 0.34 3.21 7.21
N TRP A 111 0.53 4.51 7.43
CA TRP A 111 1.86 5.14 7.44
C TRP A 111 2.73 4.81 8.66
N CYS A 112 2.17 4.20 9.70
CA CYS A 112 2.94 3.69 10.83
C CYS A 112 3.60 2.34 10.50
N ARG A 113 3.20 1.66 9.42
CA ARG A 113 3.74 0.34 9.08
C ARG A 113 5.21 0.42 8.67
N PRO A 114 6.02 -0.62 8.96
CA PRO A 114 7.41 -0.64 8.55
C PRO A 114 7.59 -0.62 7.04
N GLY A 115 8.66 0.01 6.59
CA GLY A 115 9.04 0.03 5.17
C GLY A 115 8.11 0.80 4.23
N VAL A 116 7.08 1.48 4.73
CA VAL A 116 6.15 2.26 3.88
C VAL A 116 6.87 3.41 3.19
N MET A 117 6.68 3.50 1.87
CA MET A 117 7.20 4.58 1.04
C MET A 117 6.19 5.72 0.98
N PHE A 118 6.62 6.93 1.34
CA PHE A 118 5.85 8.13 1.11
C PHE A 118 6.09 8.68 -0.27
N ILE A 119 5.00 8.81 -1.02
CA ILE A 119 5.00 9.25 -2.41
C ILE A 119 4.46 10.66 -2.47
N GLN A 120 5.27 11.60 -2.96
CA GLN A 120 4.87 12.99 -3.15
C GLN A 120 4.12 13.17 -4.46
N PHE A 121 4.46 12.38 -5.48
CA PHE A 121 3.92 12.50 -6.82
C PHE A 121 3.78 11.14 -7.48
N MET A 122 2.67 10.93 -8.19
CA MET A 122 2.38 9.70 -8.92
C MET A 122 1.63 10.02 -10.21
N LYS A 123 2.02 9.39 -11.32
CA LYS A 123 1.43 9.63 -12.64
C LYS A 123 1.60 8.43 -13.56
N VAL A 124 0.57 8.10 -14.34
CA VAL A 124 0.70 7.08 -15.39
C VAL A 124 1.57 7.63 -16.53
N PHE A 125 2.49 6.83 -17.04
CA PHE A 125 3.37 7.23 -18.13
C PHE A 125 2.55 7.71 -19.34
N GLY A 126 2.91 8.88 -19.89
CA GLY A 126 2.22 9.51 -21.02
C GLY A 126 1.03 10.40 -20.66
N ASP A 127 0.54 10.39 -19.41
CA ASP A 127 -0.46 11.35 -18.98
C ASP A 127 0.10 12.79 -19.00
N SER A 128 -0.76 13.80 -18.90
CA SER A 128 -0.38 15.18 -18.56
C SER A 128 -0.57 15.47 -17.06
N VAL A 129 -1.59 14.86 -16.45
CA VAL A 129 -2.06 15.14 -15.08
C VAL A 129 -1.66 14.02 -14.10
N SER A 130 -1.39 14.37 -12.84
CA SER A 130 -1.07 13.39 -11.78
C SER A 130 -2.28 12.55 -11.38
N ILE A 131 -2.03 11.35 -10.82
CA ILE A 131 -3.10 10.51 -10.26
C ILE A 131 -3.81 11.23 -9.11
N LEU A 132 -3.05 11.93 -8.26
CA LEU A 132 -3.62 12.63 -7.11
C LEU A 132 -4.54 13.78 -7.54
N GLU A 133 -4.15 14.56 -8.53
CA GLU A 133 -4.98 15.64 -9.06
C GLU A 133 -6.27 15.10 -9.69
N LYS A 134 -6.20 13.96 -10.41
CA LYS A 134 -7.38 13.26 -10.92
C LYS A 134 -8.29 12.76 -9.79
N PHE A 135 -7.70 12.29 -8.69
CA PHE A 135 -8.40 11.73 -7.54
C PHE A 135 -9.11 12.80 -6.70
N CYS A 136 -8.45 13.92 -6.45
CA CYS A 136 -8.97 15.06 -5.70
C CYS A 136 -9.81 16.02 -6.54
N SER A 137 -10.03 15.72 -7.83
CA SER A 137 -10.78 16.59 -8.74
C SER A 137 -12.25 16.71 -8.32
N PRO A 138 -12.75 17.92 -8.03
CA PRO A 138 -14.12 18.11 -7.56
C PRO A 138 -15.20 17.67 -8.54
N SER A 139 -14.89 17.67 -9.85
CA SER A 139 -15.79 17.26 -10.91
C SER A 139 -15.97 15.74 -11.00
N LYS A 140 -15.02 14.95 -10.44
CA LYS A 140 -15.10 13.49 -10.41
C LYS A 140 -15.64 13.00 -9.08
N CYS A 141 -15.11 13.52 -7.98
CA CYS A 141 -15.58 13.24 -6.62
C CYS A 141 -15.32 14.47 -5.72
N PRO A 142 -16.34 15.29 -5.41
CA PRO A 142 -16.17 16.56 -4.68
C PRO A 142 -15.67 16.43 -3.23
N ARG A 143 -15.46 15.21 -2.74
CA ARG A 143 -15.03 14.91 -1.38
C ARG A 143 -13.91 13.88 -1.31
N ASN A 144 -13.14 13.65 -2.37
CA ASN A 144 -12.00 12.72 -2.28
C ASN A 144 -10.72 13.47 -1.93
N GLY A 145 -10.03 13.03 -0.88
CA GLY A 145 -8.72 13.51 -0.52
C GLY A 145 -8.71 14.97 -0.12
N VAL A 146 -8.79 15.23 1.19
CA VAL A 146 -8.57 16.58 1.69
C VAL A 146 -7.07 16.73 1.90
N PHE A 147 -6.51 17.84 1.41
CA PHE A 147 -5.18 18.24 1.82
C PHE A 147 -5.22 18.44 3.34
N CYS A 148 -4.46 17.63 4.05
CA CYS A 148 -4.46 17.65 5.50
C CYS A 148 -3.05 17.98 5.98
N ASP A 149 -2.91 19.14 6.59
CA ASP A 149 -1.65 19.51 7.24
C ASP A 149 -1.31 18.50 8.35
N ASP A 150 -2.30 17.93 9.05
CA ASP A 150 -2.09 16.98 10.15
C ASP A 150 -2.00 15.49 9.72
N VAL A 151 -2.02 15.21 8.41
CA VAL A 151 -1.87 13.84 7.85
C VAL A 151 -0.99 13.86 6.60
N PRO A 152 0.31 13.57 6.70
CA PRO A 152 1.25 14.00 7.71
C PRO A 152 2.03 15.25 7.28
N ARG A 153 1.85 16.38 7.98
CA ARG A 153 2.90 17.18 8.59
C ARG A 153 2.58 17.26 10.09
N SER A 154 3.43 16.70 10.94
CA SER A 154 4.57 17.46 11.41
C SER A 154 5.79 16.57 11.56
N TRP A 155 6.95 17.10 11.15
CA TRP A 155 8.25 16.54 11.50
C TRP A 155 9.08 17.66 12.11
N ILE A 156 9.49 17.48 13.37
CA ILE A 156 10.60 18.22 13.97
C ILE A 156 11.87 17.43 13.61
N TYR A 157 12.77 18.07 12.88
CA TYR A 157 14.16 17.62 12.75
C TYR A 157 14.91 18.11 13.99
N ASN A 158 15.47 17.20 14.79
CA ASN A 158 16.74 17.50 15.44
C ASN A 158 17.83 17.04 14.49
N LYS A 159 18.62 18.00 14.00
CA LYS A 159 19.89 17.75 13.32
C LYS A 159 20.89 17.14 14.30
#